data_AF-A0A661G3N9-F1
#
_entry.id   AF-A0A661G3N9-F1
#
_cell.length_a   1.000
_cell.length_b   1.000
_cell.length_c   1.000
_cell.angle_alpha   90.00
_cell.angle_beta   90.00
_cell.angle_gamma   90.00
#
_symmetry.space_group_name_H-M   'P 1'
#
loop_
_entity.id
_entity.type
_entity.pdbx_description
1 polymer ?
#
loop_
_entity_poly.entity_id
_entity_poly.type
_entity_poly.pdbx_seq_one_letter_code
_entity_poly.pdbx_strand_id
1 'polypeptide(L)'
;DERVEQPEVKAALRENTEGAIAKGIFGVPTFVADGNVFWGADATGMLTDYLDDPGMFDSGEFARVSELPQAASRKPAVTAGD
;
A
#
# COMPACT_ATOMS: atom_id res chain seq x y z
N ASP A 1 3.77 7.32 31.58
CA ASP A 1 2.99 8.47 31.10
C ASP A 1 3.84 9.68 30.74
N GLU A 2 4.80 10.10 31.57
CA GLU A 2 5.65 11.28 31.28
C GLU A 2 6.35 11.26 29.91
N ARG A 3 6.81 10.09 29.43
CA ARG A 3 7.46 9.96 28.12
C ARG A 3 6.52 10.15 26.92
N VAL A 4 5.26 9.73 27.00
CA VAL A 4 4.32 9.86 25.86
C VAL A 4 3.81 11.30 25.69
N GLU A 5 4.01 12.14 26.71
CA GLU A 5 3.67 13.55 26.68
C GLU A 5 4.80 14.45 26.15
N GLN A 6 6.02 13.92 26.00
CA GLN A 6 7.16 14.68 25.48
C GLN A 6 6.86 15.16 24.05
N PRO A 7 7.00 16.47 23.75
CA PRO A 7 6.73 17.02 22.43
C PRO A 7 7.46 16.29 21.30
N GLU A 8 8.69 15.87 21.54
CA GLU A 8 9.55 15.16 20.60
C GLU A 8 9.00 13.77 20.25
N VAL A 9 8.39 13.09 21.23
CA VAL A 9 7.76 11.78 21.01
C VAL A 9 6.49 11.90 20.17
N LYS A 10 5.67 12.93 20.42
CA LYS A 10 4.48 13.20 19.61
C LYS A 10 4.83 13.66 18.20
N ALA A 11 5.88 14.46 18.05
CA ALA A 11 6.40 14.88 16.75
C ALA A 11 6.85 13.67 15.91
N ALA A 12 7.66 12.79 16.49
CA ALA A 12 8.12 11.57 15.81
C ALA A 12 6.95 10.66 15.39
N LEU A 13 5.93 10.50 16.23
CA LEU A 13 4.72 9.75 15.86
C LEU A 13 3.99 10.36 14.66
N ARG A 14 3.88 11.69 14.63
CA ARG A 14 3.23 12.42 13.55
C ARG A 14 4.02 12.30 12.25
N GLU A 15 5.34 12.50 12.30
CA GLU A 15 6.24 12.37 11.14
C GLU A 15 6.17 10.96 10.54
N ASN A 16 6.17 9.92 11.38
CA ASN A 16 5.99 8.54 10.93
C ASN A 16 4.64 8.32 10.25
N THR A 17 3.57 8.93 10.77
CA THR A 17 2.22 8.86 10.19
C THR A 17 2.16 9.55 8.83
N GLU A 18 2.72 10.75 8.72
CA GLU A 18 2.81 11.51 7.47
C GLU A 18 3.66 10.74 6.44
N GLY A 19 4.78 10.14 6.87
CA GLY A 19 5.61 9.27 6.03
C GLY A 19 4.90 8.01 5.56
N ALA A 20 4.01 7.42 6.37
CA ALA A 20 3.19 6.28 5.97
C ALA A 20 2.16 6.69 4.90
N ILE A 21 1.46 7.80 5.10
CA ILE A 21 0.49 8.35 4.15
C ILE A 21 1.16 8.66 2.81
N ALA A 22 2.34 9.27 2.83
CA ALA A 22 3.10 9.59 1.62
C ALA A 22 3.50 8.34 0.80
N LYS A 23 3.64 7.18 1.45
CA LYS A 23 3.90 5.88 0.81
C LYS A 23 2.62 5.16 0.36
N GLY A 24 1.45 5.79 0.47
CA GLY A 24 0.16 5.20 0.13
C GLY A 24 -0.36 4.19 1.16
N ILE A 25 0.22 4.14 2.36
CA ILE A 25 -0.25 3.24 3.43
C ILE A 25 -1.57 3.78 3.99
N PHE A 26 -2.59 2.92 4.04
CA PHE A 26 -3.93 3.27 4.49
C PHE A 26 -4.44 2.41 5.66
N GLY A 27 -3.67 1.40 6.09
CA GLY A 27 -4.06 0.48 7.15
C GLY A 27 -2.88 -0.30 7.73
N VAL A 28 -3.14 -1.13 8.74
CA VAL A 28 -2.13 -1.97 9.41
C VAL A 28 -2.59 -3.42 9.53
N PRO A 29 -1.65 -4.40 9.55
CA PRO A 29 -0.23 -4.24 9.24
C PRO A 29 -0.02 -3.97 7.73
N THR A 30 1.02 -3.19 7.41
CA THR A 30 1.46 -2.93 6.03
C THR A 30 2.98 -3.00 5.96
N PHE A 31 3.49 -3.68 4.94
CA PHE A 31 4.91 -3.71 4.58
C PHE A 31 5.12 -3.02 3.23
N VAL A 32 6.28 -2.39 3.07
CA VAL A 32 6.69 -1.79 1.79
C VAL A 32 8.05 -2.39 1.41
N ALA A 33 8.13 -3.05 0.26
CA ALA A 33 9.36 -3.60 -0.31
C ALA A 33 9.48 -3.16 -1.76
N ASP A 34 10.58 -2.51 -2.12
CA ASP A 34 10.85 -2.00 -3.48
C ASP A 34 9.72 -1.16 -4.10
N GLY A 35 9.01 -0.41 -3.25
CA GLY A 35 7.86 0.41 -3.65
C GLY A 35 6.52 -0.34 -3.74
N ASN A 36 6.53 -1.67 -3.66
CA ASN A 36 5.33 -2.49 -3.55
C ASN A 36 4.77 -2.46 -2.13
N VAL A 37 3.46 -2.34 -2.01
CA VAL A 37 2.72 -2.25 -0.74
C VAL A 37 1.99 -3.57 -0.48
N PHE A 38 2.34 -4.25 0.60
CA PHE A 38 1.70 -5.49 1.07
C PHE A 38 0.87 -5.16 2.30
N TRP A 39 -0.45 -5.10 2.15
CA TRP A 39 -1.39 -4.76 3.21
C TRP A 39 -2.13 -6.00 3.71
N GLY A 40 -2.19 -6.16 5.03
CA GLY A 40 -2.85 -7.28 5.69
C GLY A 40 -1.87 -8.35 6.19
N ALA A 41 -2.24 -9.03 7.27
CA ALA A 41 -1.43 -10.13 7.80
C ALA A 41 -1.44 -11.35 6.88
N ASP A 42 -2.51 -11.52 6.10
CA ASP A 42 -2.67 -12.53 5.04
C ASP A 42 -1.73 -12.30 3.84
N ALA A 43 -1.23 -11.06 3.64
CA ALA A 43 -0.25 -10.75 2.60
C ALA A 43 1.21 -11.12 2.98
N THR A 44 1.46 -11.61 4.20
CA THR A 44 2.83 -11.92 4.67
C THR A 44 3.50 -13.07 3.92
N GLY A 45 2.73 -14.08 3.50
CA GLY A 45 3.25 -15.14 2.62
C GLY A 45 3.72 -14.58 1.28
N MET A 46 2.88 -13.76 0.64
CA MET A 46 3.20 -13.11 -0.63
C MET A 46 4.41 -12.18 -0.51
N LEU A 47 4.56 -11.44 0.60
CA LEU A 47 5.75 -10.66 0.86
C LEU A 47 7.01 -11.54 0.90
N THR A 48 6.93 -12.71 1.52
CA THR A 48 8.07 -13.64 1.61
C THR A 48 8.44 -14.17 0.24
N ASP A 49 7.46 -14.62 -0.54
CA ASP A 49 7.67 -15.08 -1.92
C ASP A 49 8.29 -13.97 -2.79
N TYR A 50 7.83 -12.72 -2.63
CA TYR A 50 8.39 -11.56 -3.33
C TYR A 50 9.84 -11.26 -2.93
N LEU A 51 10.19 -11.39 -1.65
CA LEU A 51 11.56 -11.18 -1.21
C LEU A 51 12.51 -12.26 -1.73
N ASP A 52 12.01 -13.48 -1.95
CA ASP A 52 12.77 -14.58 -2.56
C ASP A 52 12.90 -14.40 -4.09
N ASP A 53 11.88 -13.85 -4.75
CA ASP A 53 11.89 -13.51 -6.18
C ASP A 53 11.24 -12.13 -6.46
N PRO A 54 12.02 -11.04 -6.41
CA PRO A 54 11.50 -9.68 -6.63
C PRO A 54 10.93 -9.43 -8.04
N GLY A 55 11.22 -10.33 -9.00
CA GLY A 55 10.71 -10.26 -10.37
C GLY A 55 9.41 -11.04 -10.59
N MET A 56 8.85 -11.68 -9.56
CA MET A 56 7.71 -12.60 -9.72
C MET A 56 6.48 -11.95 -10.37
N PHE A 57 6.24 -10.65 -10.14
CA PHE A 57 5.10 -9.94 -10.72
C PHE A 57 5.27 -9.56 -12.19
N ASP A 58 6.52 -9.55 -12.69
CA ASP A 58 6.85 -9.17 -14.07
C ASP A 58 6.87 -10.37 -15.02
N SER A 59 6.46 -11.56 -14.56
CA SER A 59 6.49 -12.79 -15.36
C SER A 59 5.21 -13.63 -15.26
N GLY A 60 5.05 -14.55 -16.21
CA GLY A 60 3.99 -15.56 -16.20
C GLY A 60 2.58 -14.99 -16.11
N GLU A 61 1.73 -15.65 -15.32
CA GLU A 61 0.34 -15.24 -15.14
C GLU A 61 0.19 -13.91 -14.38
N PHE A 62 1.15 -13.53 -13.52
CA PHE A 62 1.09 -12.24 -12.84
C PHE A 62 1.22 -11.08 -13.82
N ALA A 63 2.18 -11.14 -14.75
CA ALA A 63 2.32 -10.14 -15.81
C ALA A 63 1.06 -10.07 -16.69
N ARG A 64 0.47 -11.23 -17.04
CA ARG A 64 -0.72 -11.33 -17.91
C ARG A 64 -1.94 -10.60 -17.35
N VAL A 65 -2.11 -10.51 -16.02
CA VAL A 65 -3.25 -9.84 -15.38
C VAL A 65 -3.37 -8.39 -15.82
N SER A 66 -2.25 -7.70 -16.03
CA SER A 66 -2.21 -6.30 -16.47
C SER A 66 -2.76 -6.07 -17.88
N GLU A 67 -2.83 -7.12 -18.71
CA GLU A 67 -3.32 -7.08 -20.08
C GLU A 67 -4.81 -7.44 -20.20
N LEU A 68 -5.42 -7.95 -19.13
CA LEU A 68 -6.81 -8.38 -19.17
C LEU A 68 -7.76 -7.18 -19.32
N PRO A 69 -8.81 -7.30 -20.17
CA PRO A 69 -9.78 -6.22 -20.31
C PRO A 69 -10.56 -6.03 -19.02
N GLN A 70 -10.79 -4.77 -18.65
CA GLN A 70 -11.64 -4.43 -17.50
C GLN A 70 -13.09 -4.85 -17.77
N ALA A 71 -13.66 -5.69 -16.89
CA ALA A 71 -15.02 -6.18 -17.05
C ALA A 71 -16.10 -5.12 -16.74
N ALA A 72 -15.79 -4.16 -15.87
CA ALA A 72 -16.68 -3.05 -15.53
C ALA A 72 -15.88 -1.83 -15.08
N SER A 73 -16.25 -0.65 -15.57
CA SER A 73 -15.68 0.63 -15.17
C SER A 73 -16.74 1.45 -14.44
N ARG A 74 -16.33 2.21 -13.42
CA ARG A 74 -17.23 3.14 -12.73
C ARG A 74 -17.70 4.21 -13.72
N LYS A 75 -19.01 4.42 -13.83
CA LYS A 75 -19.53 5.55 -14.63
C LYS A 75 -18.94 6.85 -14.05
N PRO A 76 -18.46 7.77 -14.90
CA PRO A 76 -18.04 9.07 -14.42
C PRO A 76 -19.19 9.73 -13.66
N ALA A 77 -18.87 10.42 -12.57
CA ALA A 77 -19.87 11.19 -11.84
C ALA A 77 -20.49 12.20 -12.81
N VAL A 78 -21.82 12.19 -12.94
CA VAL A 78 -22.53 13.27 -13.63
C VAL A 78 -22.26 14.53 -12.84
N THR A 79 -21.48 15.45 -13.39
CA THR A 79 -21.35 16.79 -12.84
C THR A 79 -22.70 17.47 -13.02
N ALA A 80 -23.34 17.87 -11.93
CA ALA A 80 -24.58 18.64 -11.98
C ALA A 80 -24.29 19.97 -12.70
N GLY A 81 -24.74 20.09 -13.95
CA GLY A 81 -24.47 21.23 -14.82
C GLY A 81 -24.64 20.91 -16.30
N ASP A 82 -25.76 20.29 -16.68
CA ASP A 82 -26.40 20.42 -17.99
C ASP A 82 -27.90 20.67 -17.73
#